data_AF-A0A3C0GTL1-F1
#
_entry.id   AF-A0A3C0GTL1-F1
#
_cell.length_a   1.000
_cell.length_b   1.000
_cell.length_c   1.000
_cell.angle_alpha   90.00
_cell.angle_beta   90.00
_cell.angle_gamma   90.00
#
_symmetry.space_group_name_H-M   'P 1'
#
loop_
_entity.id
_entity.type
_entity.pdbx_description
1 polymer ?
#
loop_
_entity_poly.entity_id
_entity_poly.type
_entity_poly.pdbx_seq_one_letter_code
_entity_poly.pdbx_strand_id
1 'polypeptide(L)'
;MSKLPTAEQIQHEWNTDPRWAGITRNYTAEDVVRLRGTVHVEHSLARLGAEKLWTYLQEKDFVNALGALTGNQAMQQVKAGLNAIYLSGWQVAADANLAGQMYPDQSLYPADSVPAVVKRINNTLLRADQLHHA
;
A
#
# COMPACT_ATOMS: atom_id res chain seq x y z
N MET A 1 -0.59 6.43 -26.14
CA MET A 1 -0.13 6.70 -24.77
C MET A 1 -1.33 7.12 -23.95
N SER A 2 -1.56 6.53 -22.77
CA SER A 2 -2.62 6.99 -21.88
C SER A 2 -2.33 8.44 -21.49
N LYS A 3 -3.30 9.35 -21.66
CA LYS A 3 -3.14 10.75 -21.26
C LYS A 3 -3.28 10.83 -19.73
N LEU A 4 -2.29 11.40 -19.06
CA LEU A 4 -2.38 11.74 -17.64
C LEU A 4 -3.55 12.71 -17.40
N PRO A 5 -4.28 12.61 -16.27
CA PRO A 5 -5.49 13.40 -16.04
C PRO A 5 -5.18 14.89 -15.95
N THR A 6 -6.02 15.79 -16.42
CA THR A 6 -5.81 17.24 -16.21
C THR A 6 -6.12 17.65 -14.76
N ALA A 7 -5.79 18.88 -14.38
CA ALA A 7 -6.16 19.40 -13.05
C ALA A 7 -7.69 19.41 -12.89
N GLU A 8 -8.44 19.76 -13.95
CA GLU A 8 -9.90 19.73 -13.93
C GLU A 8 -10.44 18.31 -13.76
N GLN A 9 -9.81 17.31 -14.37
CA GLN A 9 -10.21 15.90 -14.22
C GLN A 9 -9.96 15.39 -12.79
N ILE A 10 -8.80 15.72 -12.20
CA ILE A 10 -8.48 15.37 -10.81
C ILE A 10 -9.45 16.07 -9.85
N GLN A 11 -9.73 17.36 -10.07
CA GLN A 11 -10.65 18.11 -9.24
C GLN A 11 -12.09 17.58 -9.36
N HIS A 12 -12.52 17.21 -10.58
CA HIS A 12 -13.81 16.58 -10.80
C HIS A 12 -13.91 15.26 -10.03
N GLU A 13 -12.90 14.39 -10.12
CA GLU A 13 -12.84 13.13 -9.38
C GLU A 13 -12.92 13.37 -7.87
N TRP A 14 -12.15 14.30 -7.32
CA TRP A 14 -12.22 14.65 -5.89
C TRP A 14 -13.59 15.12 -5.44
N ASN A 15 -14.35 15.76 -6.31
CA ASN A 15 -15.68 16.30 -6.00
C ASN A 15 -16.79 15.26 -6.15
N THR A 16 -16.62 14.24 -7.00
CA THR A 16 -17.70 13.32 -7.38
C THR A 16 -17.51 11.89 -6.91
N ASP A 17 -16.27 11.44 -6.73
CA ASP A 17 -16.01 10.08 -6.29
C ASP A 17 -16.28 9.94 -4.78
N PRO A 18 -17.17 9.01 -4.36
CA PRO A 18 -17.43 8.76 -2.93
C PRO A 18 -16.18 8.39 -2.14
N ARG A 19 -15.12 7.87 -2.80
CA ARG A 19 -13.80 7.62 -2.20
C ARG A 19 -13.21 8.83 -1.50
N TRP A 20 -13.55 10.03 -1.96
CA TRP A 20 -13.00 11.30 -1.48
C TRP A 20 -13.99 12.10 -0.64
N ALA A 21 -15.20 11.59 -0.38
CA ALA A 21 -16.19 12.25 0.47
C ALA A 21 -15.63 12.52 1.88
N GLY A 22 -15.68 13.78 2.31
CA GLY A 22 -15.18 14.22 3.63
C GLY A 22 -13.65 14.37 3.73
N ILE A 23 -12.90 14.19 2.64
CA ILE A 23 -11.43 14.34 2.63
C ILE A 23 -11.02 15.77 2.29
N THR A 24 -10.44 16.48 3.24
CA THR A 24 -9.87 17.83 3.04
C THR A 24 -8.43 17.75 2.52
N ARG A 25 -8.09 18.56 1.51
CA ARG A 25 -6.73 18.72 0.98
C ARG A 25 -6.32 20.19 1.09
N ASN A 26 -5.15 20.46 1.69
CA ASN A 26 -4.60 21.81 1.84
C ASN A 26 -3.69 22.20 0.65
N TYR A 27 -3.95 21.61 -0.52
CA TYR A 27 -3.24 21.81 -1.78
C TYR A 27 -4.22 21.59 -2.92
N THR A 28 -3.91 22.08 -4.13
CA THR A 28 -4.85 22.04 -5.25
C THR A 28 -4.57 20.89 -6.22
N ALA A 29 -5.49 20.63 -7.16
CA ALA A 29 -5.27 19.67 -8.23
C ALA A 29 -4.13 20.12 -9.17
N GLU A 30 -3.96 21.43 -9.36
CA GLU A 30 -2.88 22.04 -10.13
C GLU A 30 -1.51 21.75 -9.49
N ASP A 31 -1.40 21.78 -8.15
CA ASP A 31 -0.19 21.40 -7.45
C ASP A 31 0.21 19.94 -7.71
N VAL A 32 -0.79 19.04 -7.74
CA VAL A 32 -0.57 17.62 -8.07
C VAL A 32 -0.05 17.47 -9.50
N VAL A 33 -0.68 18.15 -10.47
CA VAL A 33 -0.25 18.12 -11.89
C VAL A 33 1.14 18.72 -12.07
N ARG A 34 1.46 19.79 -11.34
CA ARG A 34 2.77 20.45 -11.38
C ARG A 34 3.90 19.54 -10.91
N LEU A 35 3.65 18.67 -9.93
CA LEU A 35 4.68 17.82 -9.31
C LEU A 35 4.82 16.42 -9.90
N ARG A 36 3.83 15.93 -10.67
CA ARG A 36 3.82 14.53 -11.15
C ARG A 36 4.76 14.20 -12.30
N GLY A 37 5.36 15.21 -12.95
CA GLY A 37 6.15 15.03 -14.17
C GLY A 37 5.30 14.70 -15.42
N THR A 38 5.97 14.30 -16.51
CA THR A 38 5.32 14.04 -17.81
C THR A 38 5.23 12.56 -18.16
N VAL A 39 5.97 11.70 -17.45
CA VAL A 39 6.02 10.26 -17.67
C VAL A 39 5.30 9.57 -16.52
N HIS A 40 4.23 8.82 -16.85
CA HIS A 40 3.48 8.05 -15.85
C HIS A 40 4.19 6.75 -15.51
N VAL A 41 4.42 6.52 -14.22
CA VAL A 41 4.85 5.21 -13.69
C VAL A 41 3.64 4.56 -13.05
N GLU A 42 3.16 3.46 -13.63
CA GLU A 42 2.00 2.75 -13.08
C GLU A 42 2.39 1.94 -11.84
N HIS A 43 1.64 2.13 -10.76
CA HIS A 43 1.81 1.42 -9.49
C HIS A 43 0.69 0.41 -9.27
N SER A 44 0.60 -0.60 -10.15
CA SER A 44 -0.55 -1.51 -10.25
C SER A 44 -0.96 -2.16 -8.92
N LEU A 45 0.00 -2.68 -8.14
CA LEU A 45 -0.30 -3.32 -6.84
C LEU A 45 -0.82 -2.31 -5.81
N ALA A 46 -0.30 -1.08 -5.82
CA ALA A 46 -0.76 -0.04 -4.91
C ALA A 46 -2.19 0.38 -5.24
N ARG A 47 -2.51 0.55 -6.53
CA ARG A 47 -3.86 0.88 -7.01
C ARG A 47 -4.86 -0.23 -6.68
N LEU A 48 -4.58 -1.46 -7.12
CA LEU A 48 -5.45 -2.62 -6.89
C LEU A 48 -5.64 -2.90 -5.40
N GLY A 49 -4.57 -2.80 -4.60
CA GLY A 49 -4.63 -3.00 -3.15
C GLY A 49 -5.46 -1.93 -2.44
N ALA A 50 -5.31 -0.66 -2.83
CA ALA A 50 -6.06 0.45 -2.24
C ALA A 50 -7.56 0.39 -2.61
N GLU A 51 -7.89 0.08 -3.86
CA GLU A 51 -9.27 -0.13 -4.32
C GLU A 51 -9.91 -1.29 -3.53
N LYS A 52 -9.23 -2.45 -3.48
CA LYS A 52 -9.72 -3.64 -2.77
C LYS A 52 -9.92 -3.40 -1.28
N LEU A 53 -8.98 -2.72 -0.62
CA LEU A 53 -9.09 -2.40 0.80
C LEU A 53 -10.25 -1.43 1.05
N TRP A 54 -10.41 -0.40 0.22
CA TRP A 54 -11.54 0.52 0.33
C TRP A 54 -12.87 -0.24 0.25
N THR A 55 -13.04 -1.10 -0.76
CA THR A 55 -14.23 -1.96 -0.89
C THR A 55 -14.46 -2.81 0.36
N TYR A 56 -13.43 -3.48 0.88
CA TYR A 56 -13.55 -4.30 2.08
C TYR A 56 -13.99 -3.51 3.31
N LEU A 57 -13.51 -2.27 3.47
CA LEU A 57 -13.91 -1.41 4.60
C LEU A 57 -15.35 -0.90 4.48
N GLN A 58 -15.94 -0.88 3.28
CA GLN A 58 -17.34 -0.50 3.08
C GLN A 58 -18.30 -1.71 3.19
N GLU A 59 -17.87 -2.88 2.74
CA GLU A 59 -18.76 -4.05 2.58
C GLU A 59 -18.70 -5.06 3.73
N LYS A 60 -17.59 -5.14 4.47
CA LYS A 60 -17.42 -6.10 5.56
C LYS A 60 -17.71 -5.43 6.91
N ASP A 61 -18.29 -6.19 7.85
CA ASP A 61 -18.51 -5.75 9.23
C ASP A 61 -17.22 -5.21 9.88
N PHE A 62 -16.10 -5.88 9.62
CA PHE A 62 -14.75 -5.42 9.96
C PHE A 62 -13.70 -6.12 9.10
N VAL A 63 -12.48 -5.55 9.07
CA VAL A 63 -11.29 -6.16 8.47
C VAL A 63 -10.22 -6.28 9.55
N ASN A 64 -9.96 -7.49 10.02
CA ASN A 64 -8.86 -7.77 10.94
C ASN A 64 -7.57 -8.13 10.16
N ALA A 65 -6.43 -7.89 10.80
CA ALA A 65 -5.12 -8.20 10.25
C ALA A 65 -4.14 -8.60 11.37
N LEU A 66 -3.07 -9.30 10.99
CA LEU A 66 -1.96 -9.66 11.87
C LEU A 66 -0.66 -9.04 11.35
N GLY A 67 0.26 -8.70 12.26
CA GLY A 67 1.58 -8.19 11.90
C GLY A 67 2.42 -9.22 11.14
N ALA A 68 2.95 -8.85 9.98
CA ALA A 68 3.90 -9.65 9.20
C ALA A 68 5.21 -8.88 8.98
N LEU A 69 6.34 -9.50 9.34
CA LEU A 69 7.70 -9.00 9.11
C LEU A 69 8.44 -9.77 8.00
N THR A 70 7.82 -10.83 7.46
CA THR A 70 8.32 -11.58 6.31
C THR A 70 7.23 -11.86 5.28
N GLY A 71 7.64 -12.14 4.04
CA GLY A 71 6.71 -12.55 2.98
C GLY A 71 5.98 -13.87 3.26
N ASN A 72 6.65 -14.85 3.90
CA ASN A 72 6.01 -16.13 4.22
C ASN A 72 4.93 -15.99 5.30
N GLN A 73 5.13 -15.15 6.31
CA GLN A 73 4.08 -14.86 7.30
C GLN A 73 2.84 -14.27 6.61
N ALA A 74 3.03 -13.26 5.75
CA ALA A 74 1.97 -12.68 4.95
C ALA A 74 1.25 -13.70 4.05
N MET A 75 2.00 -14.56 3.35
CA MET A 75 1.43 -15.62 2.53
C MET A 75 0.58 -16.60 3.35
N GLN A 76 1.04 -17.01 4.53
CA GLN A 76 0.29 -17.92 5.40
C GLN A 76 -0.96 -17.25 6.00
N GLN A 77 -0.90 -15.95 6.32
CA GLN A 77 -2.07 -15.17 6.73
C GLN A 77 -3.16 -15.17 5.65
N VAL A 78 -2.78 -14.96 4.38
CA VAL A 78 -3.72 -15.06 3.25
C VAL A 78 -4.26 -16.48 3.09
N LYS A 79 -3.40 -17.51 3.17
CA LYS A 79 -3.84 -18.92 3.11
C LYS A 79 -4.78 -19.30 4.26
N ALA A 80 -4.63 -18.69 5.43
CA ALA A 80 -5.49 -18.88 6.59
C ALA A 80 -6.83 -18.11 6.46
N GLY A 81 -7.03 -17.33 5.41
CA GLY A 81 -8.29 -16.63 5.11
C GLY A 81 -8.35 -15.17 5.57
N LEU A 82 -7.23 -14.56 5.99
CA LEU A 82 -7.21 -13.13 6.30
C LEU A 82 -7.30 -12.28 5.03
N ASN A 83 -8.05 -11.17 5.13
CA ASN A 83 -8.31 -10.27 3.99
C ASN A 83 -7.27 -9.13 3.86
N ALA A 84 -6.47 -8.89 4.89
CA ALA A 84 -5.49 -7.82 4.93
C ALA A 84 -4.24 -8.24 5.72
N ILE A 85 -3.12 -7.59 5.41
CA ILE A 85 -1.82 -7.78 6.08
C ILE A 85 -1.45 -6.48 6.77
N TYR A 86 -1.10 -6.55 8.05
CA TYR A 86 -0.56 -5.41 8.78
C TYR A 86 0.97 -5.48 8.81
N LEU A 87 1.65 -4.38 8.55
CA LEU A 87 3.10 -4.29 8.59
C LEU A 87 3.52 -3.34 9.69
N SER A 88 4.01 -3.91 10.79
CA SER A 88 4.36 -3.17 12.00
C SER A 88 5.75 -2.54 11.89
N GLY A 89 5.85 -1.22 12.10
CA GLY A 89 7.14 -0.53 12.23
C GLY A 89 7.99 -1.08 13.38
N TRP A 90 7.34 -1.44 14.50
CA TRP A 90 7.99 -2.09 15.65
C TRP A 90 8.63 -3.44 15.25
N GLN A 91 7.91 -4.30 14.51
CA GLN A 91 8.49 -5.59 14.08
C GLN A 91 9.65 -5.40 13.10
N VAL A 92 9.60 -4.36 12.25
CA VAL A 92 10.70 -4.00 11.35
C VAL A 92 11.91 -3.52 12.15
N ALA A 93 11.72 -2.64 13.14
CA ALA A 93 12.77 -2.21 14.05
C ALA A 93 13.42 -3.40 14.76
N ALA A 94 12.60 -4.31 15.28
CA ALA A 94 13.07 -5.45 16.04
C ALA A 94 13.89 -6.45 15.21
N ASP A 95 13.45 -6.80 13.99
CA ASP A 95 13.97 -7.99 13.31
C ASP A 95 13.92 -8.01 11.77
N ALA A 96 13.58 -6.90 11.09
CA ALA A 96 13.46 -6.92 9.62
C ALA A 96 13.90 -5.63 8.91
N ASN A 97 14.68 -4.77 9.58
CA ASN A 97 15.17 -3.54 8.98
C ASN A 97 16.47 -3.72 8.18
N LEU A 98 16.77 -2.72 7.34
CA LEU A 98 17.91 -2.75 6.44
C LEU A 98 19.27 -2.49 7.11
N ALA A 99 19.30 -1.99 8.35
CA ALA A 99 20.54 -1.88 9.11
C ALA A 99 21.00 -3.24 9.67
N GLY A 100 20.13 -4.27 9.63
CA GLY A 100 20.44 -5.60 10.14
C GLY A 100 20.69 -5.62 11.65
N GLN A 101 20.18 -4.63 12.38
CA GLN A 101 20.31 -4.50 13.83
C GLN A 101 18.96 -4.70 14.50
N MET A 102 18.96 -5.21 15.73
CA MET A 102 17.77 -5.20 16.58
C MET A 102 17.62 -3.82 17.22
N TYR A 103 16.48 -3.17 17.01
CA TYR A 103 16.16 -1.87 17.61
C TYR A 103 14.85 -1.90 18.40
N PRO A 104 14.70 -1.04 19.44
CA PRO A 104 13.40 -0.65 19.96
C PRO A 104 12.63 0.23 18.96
N ASP A 105 11.35 0.44 19.21
CA ASP A 105 10.49 1.31 18.40
C ASP A 105 10.69 2.80 18.73
N GLN A 106 11.83 3.31 18.27
CA GLN A 106 12.26 4.71 18.42
C GLN A 106 12.79 5.28 17.09
N SER A 107 12.28 4.77 15.97
CA SER A 107 12.62 5.23 14.61
C SER A 107 14.14 5.25 14.29
N LEU A 108 14.88 4.28 14.81
CA LEU A 108 16.35 4.20 14.67
C LEU A 108 16.81 3.55 13.35
N TYR A 109 15.91 2.86 12.65
CA TYR A 109 16.24 2.13 11.43
C TYR A 109 16.18 3.01 10.16
N PRO A 110 16.86 2.62 9.06
CA PRO A 110 16.81 3.35 7.79
C PRO A 110 15.38 3.51 7.27
N ALA A 111 15.00 4.73 6.86
CA ALA A 111 13.62 5.09 6.51
C ALA A 111 12.98 4.23 5.41
N ASP A 112 13.79 3.59 4.55
CA ASP A 112 13.37 2.69 3.48
C ASP A 112 13.15 1.23 3.91
N SER A 113 13.32 0.92 5.20
CA SER A 113 13.16 -0.44 5.75
C SER A 113 11.73 -0.97 5.62
N VAL A 114 10.72 -0.19 6.01
CA VAL A 114 9.31 -0.59 5.86
C VAL A 114 8.93 -0.78 4.39
N PRO A 115 9.23 0.17 3.48
CA PRO A 115 9.04 -0.04 2.04
C PRO A 115 9.71 -1.31 1.49
N ALA A 116 10.91 -1.66 1.95
CA ALA A 116 11.58 -2.89 1.54
C ALA A 116 10.79 -4.16 1.97
N VAL A 117 10.21 -4.16 3.17
CA VAL A 117 9.36 -5.26 3.65
C VAL A 117 8.02 -5.30 2.90
N VAL A 118 7.41 -4.15 2.56
CA VAL A 118 6.23 -4.08 1.68
C VAL A 118 6.52 -4.75 0.33
N LYS A 119 7.66 -4.43 -0.29
CA LYS A 119 8.08 -5.04 -1.56
C LYS A 119 8.31 -6.54 -1.42
N ARG A 120 8.95 -6.98 -0.33
CA ARG A 120 9.18 -8.40 -0.03
C ARG A 120 7.86 -9.18 0.09
N ILE A 121 6.88 -8.65 0.81
CA ILE A 121 5.56 -9.25 0.97
C ILE A 121 4.87 -9.38 -0.39
N ASN A 122 4.80 -8.30 -1.16
CA ASN A 122 4.18 -8.31 -2.48
C ASN A 122 4.84 -9.29 -3.45
N ASN A 123 6.18 -9.38 -3.45
CA ASN A 123 6.90 -10.36 -4.26
C ASN A 123 6.55 -11.81 -3.89
N THR A 124 6.40 -12.11 -2.59
CA THR A 124 5.99 -13.45 -2.14
C THR A 124 4.54 -13.76 -2.55
N LEU A 125 3.62 -12.79 -2.43
CA LEU A 125 2.23 -12.99 -2.85
C LEU A 125 2.11 -13.18 -4.36
N LEU A 126 2.85 -12.40 -5.16
CA LEU A 126 2.94 -12.60 -6.61
C LEU A 126 3.49 -13.99 -6.96
N ARG A 127 4.49 -14.49 -6.23
CA ARG A 127 4.99 -15.85 -6.44
C ARG A 127 3.93 -16.90 -6.10
N ALA A 128 3.20 -16.71 -5.00
CA ALA A 128 2.13 -17.63 -4.61
C ALA A 128 1.01 -17.66 -5.68
N ASP A 129 0.64 -16.50 -6.22
CA ASP A 129 -0.30 -16.37 -7.34
C ASP A 129 0.19 -17.09 -8.59
N GLN A 130 1.43 -16.86 -9.02
CA GLN A 130 2.05 -17.55 -10.16
C GLN A 130 2.03 -19.08 -10.02
N LEU A 131 2.25 -19.60 -8.80
CA LEU A 131 2.21 -21.04 -8.53
C LEU A 131 0.79 -21.62 -8.50
N HIS A 132 -0.22 -20.79 -8.22
CA HIS A 132 -1.61 -21.23 -8.20
C HIS A 132 -2.27 -21.15 -9.58
N HIS A 133 -1.87 -20.17 -10.38
CA HIS A 133 -2.38 -19.96 -11.72
C HIS A 133 -1.77 -20.92 -12.77
N ALA A 134 -0.51 -21.32 -12.59
CA ALA A 134 0.18 -22.27 -13.48
C ALA A 134 -0.35 -23.70 -13.32
#